data_AF-A0A418PZC2-F1
#
_entry.id   AF-A0A418PZC2-F1
#
_cell.length_a   1.000
_cell.length_b   1.000
_cell.length_c   1.000
_cell.angle_alpha   90.00
_cell.angle_beta   90.00
_cell.angle_gamma   90.00
#
_symmetry.space_group_name_H-M   'P 1'
#
loop_
_entity.id
_entity.type
_entity.pdbx_description
1 polymer ?
#
loop_
_entity_poly.entity_id
_entity_poly.type
_entity_poly.pdbx_seq_one_letter_code
_entity_poly.pdbx_strand_id
1 'polypeptide(L)'
;MQSTNAWLSFDGSVGVGSCLMRILFCAGLFTLAACQTVAVPPDTRQVIAPALAVMAAADAAPAGFPGTFGFEVMRADFAGPRLFLSSYPDYRDQRNLSVAIDARAVPKFRSIYGEDLKAAFIGRKIEVTGLARRQRIDFTVNGRPSGKYYFQTHVRVSDPAQIRIVD
;
A
#
# COMPACT_ATOMS: atom_id res chain seq x y z
N MET A 1 -17.88 63.72 -2.22
CA MET A 1 -17.00 64.11 -1.10
C MET A 1 -15.61 63.57 -1.39
N GLN A 2 -14.66 64.51 -1.52
CA GLN A 2 -13.20 64.33 -1.70
C GLN A 2 -12.60 63.51 -0.53
N SER A 3 -11.48 62.79 -0.61
CA SER A 3 -10.08 63.21 -0.91
C SER A 3 -9.20 61.94 -1.12
N THR A 4 -8.39 61.79 -2.19
CA THR A 4 -6.93 62.07 -2.32
C THR A 4 -6.08 61.62 -1.11
N ASN A 5 -5.03 60.79 -1.26
CA ASN A 5 -3.68 61.03 -1.83
C ASN A 5 -3.04 59.65 -2.18
N ALA A 6 -2.33 59.34 -3.27
CA ALA A 6 -1.30 60.01 -4.08
C ALA A 6 0.04 60.23 -3.36
N TRP A 7 1.01 59.32 -3.58
CA TRP A 7 2.47 59.52 -3.63
C TRP A 7 3.07 58.34 -4.46
N LEU A 8 3.36 58.58 -5.76
CA LEU A 8 4.69 58.68 -6.42
C LEU A 8 5.58 57.42 -6.33
N SER A 9 6.33 56.97 -7.34
CA SER A 9 6.38 57.07 -8.81
C SER A 9 7.71 56.43 -9.26
N PHE A 10 7.76 55.90 -10.50
CA PHE A 10 8.92 55.82 -11.42
C PHE A 10 10.09 54.87 -11.03
N ASP A 11 10.79 54.13 -11.90
CA ASP A 11 11.02 54.08 -13.36
C ASP A 11 11.30 52.59 -13.73
N GLY A 12 11.06 52.02 -14.92
CA GLY A 12 11.21 52.59 -16.26
C GLY A 12 12.59 52.27 -16.84
N SER A 13 12.81 51.11 -17.49
CA SER A 13 13.76 51.01 -18.61
C SER A 13 13.62 49.70 -19.40
N VAL A 14 13.19 49.86 -20.65
CA VAL A 14 13.25 48.92 -21.76
C VAL A 14 14.60 49.08 -22.45
N GLY A 15 15.29 47.97 -22.76
CA GLY A 15 16.52 47.96 -23.54
C GLY A 15 16.51 46.83 -24.57
N VAL A 16 15.98 47.11 -25.75
CA VAL A 16 16.17 46.30 -26.96
C VAL A 16 17.54 46.67 -27.54
N GLY A 17 18.40 45.67 -27.72
CA GLY A 17 19.72 45.85 -28.33
C GLY A 17 20.19 44.58 -29.00
N SER A 18 19.76 44.37 -30.24
CA SER A 18 20.37 43.40 -31.15
C SER A 18 21.59 44.08 -31.79
N CYS A 19 22.79 43.49 -31.66
CA CYS A 19 23.94 43.91 -32.45
C CYS A 19 24.83 42.71 -32.80
N LEU A 20 24.81 42.40 -34.09
CA LEU A 20 25.85 41.81 -34.93
C LEU A 20 26.88 40.84 -34.31
N MET A 21 26.70 39.58 -34.71
CA MET A 21 27.72 38.62 -35.18
C MET A 21 29.12 39.19 -35.45
N ARG A 22 30.15 38.62 -34.81
CA ARG A 22 31.49 38.42 -35.39
C ARG A 22 32.20 37.22 -34.75
N ILE A 23 32.56 36.29 -35.62
CA ILE A 23 33.14 34.96 -35.44
C ILE A 23 34.58 35.04 -34.94
N LEU A 24 34.97 34.23 -33.94
CA LEU A 24 36.35 33.74 -33.76
C LEU A 24 36.44 32.57 -32.74
N PHE A 25 36.63 31.36 -33.28
CA PHE A 25 37.54 30.30 -32.80
C PHE A 25 37.67 30.03 -31.28
N CYS A 26 36.98 29.01 -30.78
CA CYS A 26 37.50 28.13 -29.72
C CYS A 26 37.12 26.69 -30.04
N ALA A 27 38.14 25.93 -30.44
CA ALA A 27 38.08 24.51 -30.70
C ALA A 27 37.82 23.72 -29.41
N GLY A 28 37.08 22.62 -29.56
CA GLY A 28 37.17 21.44 -28.72
C GLY A 28 36.53 21.53 -27.34
N LEU A 29 35.31 21.01 -27.22
CA LEU A 29 34.87 20.37 -25.99
C LEU A 29 34.16 19.05 -26.34
N PHE A 30 34.84 17.95 -26.01
CA PHE A 30 34.32 16.59 -26.04
C PHE A 30 32.98 16.52 -25.29
N THR A 31 31.87 16.32 -26.00
CA THR A 31 30.61 15.95 -25.37
C THR A 31 30.67 14.45 -25.06
N LEU A 32 31.21 14.11 -23.89
CA LEU A 32 31.03 12.78 -23.31
C LEU A 32 29.52 12.59 -23.10
N ALA A 33 28.90 11.76 -23.93
CA ALA A 33 27.57 11.25 -23.71
C ALA A 33 27.61 10.36 -22.46
N ALA A 34 27.35 10.94 -21.29
CA ALA A 34 27.16 10.20 -20.06
C ALA A 34 25.87 9.40 -20.20
N CYS A 35 26.01 8.09 -20.41
CA CYS A 35 24.90 7.14 -20.24
C CYS A 35 24.55 7.14 -18.74
N GLN A 36 23.56 7.94 -18.36
CA GLN A 36 23.07 7.92 -16.98
C GLN A 36 22.26 6.63 -16.82
N THR A 37 22.83 5.65 -16.14
CA THR A 37 22.07 4.54 -15.59
C THR A 37 21.13 5.14 -14.53
N VAL A 38 19.85 5.24 -14.88
CA VAL A 38 18.81 5.60 -13.92
C VAL A 38 18.78 4.49 -12.87
N ALA A 39 19.39 4.74 -11.72
CA ALA A 39 19.27 3.86 -10.57
C ALA A 39 17.79 3.88 -10.15
N VAL A 40 17.09 2.76 -10.34
CA VAL A 40 15.75 2.58 -9.78
C VAL A 40 15.91 2.59 -8.26
N PRO A 41 15.32 3.57 -7.55
CA PRO A 41 15.43 3.60 -6.10
C PRO A 41 14.81 2.31 -5.54
N PRO A 42 15.41 1.71 -4.49
CA PRO A 42 14.79 0.56 -3.83
C PRO A 42 13.39 0.96 -3.39
N ASP A 43 12.41 0.08 -3.61
CA ASP A 43 11.05 0.27 -3.12
C ASP A 43 11.09 0.30 -1.59
N THR A 44 11.20 1.49 -1.00
CA THR A 44 11.28 1.71 0.45
C THR A 44 9.90 1.57 1.11
N ARG A 45 9.11 0.62 0.65
CA ARG A 45 7.81 0.34 1.23
C ARG A 45 8.00 -0.26 2.62
N GLN A 46 7.62 0.49 3.65
CA GLN A 46 7.70 -0.01 5.02
C GLN A 46 6.76 -1.20 5.18
N VAL A 47 7.34 -2.38 5.40
CA VAL A 47 6.60 -3.61 5.69
C VAL A 47 6.29 -3.66 7.19
N ILE A 48 5.00 -3.71 7.51
CA ILE A 48 4.46 -3.65 8.87
C ILE A 48 4.21 -5.07 9.39
N ALA A 49 4.71 -5.37 10.58
CA ALA A 49 4.48 -6.67 11.23
C ALA A 49 3.02 -6.83 11.70
N PRO A 50 2.48 -8.07 11.77
CA PRO A 50 1.09 -8.33 12.16
C PRO A 50 0.66 -7.70 13.49
N ALA A 51 1.48 -7.83 14.53
CA ALA A 51 1.15 -7.28 15.86
C ALA A 51 0.95 -5.76 15.81
N LEU A 52 1.82 -5.04 15.10
CA LEU A 52 1.70 -3.60 14.92
C LEU A 52 0.47 -3.25 14.06
N ALA A 53 0.19 -4.02 13.01
CA ALA A 53 -1.00 -3.83 12.18
C ALA A 53 -2.29 -3.97 13.00
N VAL A 54 -2.35 -4.97 13.90
CA VAL A 54 -3.51 -5.18 14.78
C VAL A 54 -3.69 -4.01 15.76
N MET A 55 -2.61 -3.56 16.39
CA MET A 55 -2.65 -2.40 17.29
C MET A 55 -3.12 -1.14 16.54
N ALA A 56 -2.50 -0.83 15.40
CA ALA A 56 -2.85 0.34 14.60
C ALA A 56 -4.29 0.28 14.06
N ALA A 57 -4.76 -0.90 13.65
CA ALA A 57 -6.15 -1.08 13.22
C ALA A 57 -7.16 -0.95 14.37
N ALA A 58 -6.76 -1.28 15.60
CA ALA A 58 -7.57 -1.08 16.78
C ALA A 58 -7.71 0.41 17.12
N ASP A 59 -6.62 1.17 17.06
CA ASP A 59 -6.61 2.62 17.29
C ASP A 59 -7.36 3.39 16.21
N ALA A 60 -7.26 2.94 14.95
CA ALA A 60 -7.92 3.55 13.80
C ALA A 60 -9.39 3.09 13.59
N ALA A 61 -9.95 2.29 14.49
CA ALA A 61 -11.31 1.78 14.32
C ALA A 61 -12.34 2.94 14.37
N PRO A 62 -13.35 2.97 13.46
CA PRO A 62 -13.72 1.94 12.48
C PRO A 62 -13.09 2.09 11.07
N ALA A 63 -12.28 3.12 10.81
CA ALA A 63 -11.79 3.43 9.47
C ALA A 63 -10.82 2.36 8.91
N GLY A 64 -9.94 1.86 9.77
CA GLY A 64 -8.86 0.93 9.43
C GLY A 64 -7.53 1.63 9.15
N PHE A 65 -6.46 0.85 9.17
CA PHE A 65 -5.09 1.33 9.03
C PHE A 65 -4.51 0.92 7.66
N PRO A 66 -4.10 1.87 6.80
CA PRO A 66 -3.47 1.56 5.52
C PRO A 66 -2.03 1.10 5.70
N GLY A 67 -1.61 0.13 4.89
CA GLY A 67 -0.22 -0.29 4.90
C GLY A 67 0.07 -1.47 4.01
N THR A 68 1.30 -1.94 4.13
CA THR A 68 1.73 -3.22 3.58
C THR A 68 2.21 -4.07 4.73
N PHE A 69 1.62 -5.24 4.85
CA PHE A 69 1.78 -6.11 6.00
C PHE A 69 2.52 -7.37 5.58
N GLY A 70 3.62 -7.67 6.26
CA GLY A 70 4.48 -8.80 5.92
C GLY A 70 4.39 -9.89 6.98
N PHE A 71 4.12 -11.13 6.58
CA PHE A 71 4.12 -12.28 7.50
C PHE A 71 4.22 -13.62 6.77
N GLU A 72 4.62 -14.65 7.51
CA GLU A 72 4.53 -16.04 7.06
C GLU A 72 3.11 -16.58 7.29
N VAL A 73 2.52 -17.17 6.26
CA VAL A 73 1.17 -17.74 6.35
C VAL A 73 1.21 -19.05 7.15
N MET A 74 0.78 -18.98 8.41
CA MET A 74 0.73 -20.15 9.30
C MET A 74 -0.54 -20.98 9.10
N ARG A 75 -1.57 -20.39 8.49
CA ARG A 75 -2.87 -21.04 8.27
C ARG A 75 -3.55 -20.48 7.03
N ALA A 76 -4.12 -21.37 6.23
CA ALA A 76 -4.99 -21.03 5.10
C ALA A 76 -6.28 -21.84 5.17
N ASP A 77 -7.45 -21.18 5.17
CA ASP A 77 -8.74 -21.87 5.23
C ASP A 77 -9.82 -21.14 4.43
N PHE A 78 -10.73 -21.93 3.86
CA PHE A 78 -11.95 -21.40 3.27
C PHE A 78 -13.05 -21.26 4.32
N ALA A 79 -13.72 -20.11 4.35
CA ALA A 79 -14.96 -19.92 5.08
C ALA A 79 -16.04 -19.47 4.09
N GLY A 80 -16.88 -20.43 3.68
CA GLY A 80 -17.73 -20.27 2.51
C GLY A 80 -16.86 -20.05 1.25
N PRO A 81 -17.17 -19.06 0.40
CA PRO A 81 -16.44 -18.85 -0.85
C PRO A 81 -15.18 -17.99 -0.71
N ARG A 82 -14.85 -17.50 0.49
CA ARG A 82 -13.65 -16.68 0.75
C ARG A 82 -12.51 -17.52 1.29
N LEU A 83 -11.28 -17.19 0.90
CA LEU A 83 -10.05 -17.75 1.44
C LEU A 83 -9.47 -16.79 2.49
N PHE A 84 -9.05 -17.33 3.63
CA PHE A 84 -8.39 -16.60 4.69
C PHE A 84 -6.96 -17.11 4.85
N LEU A 85 -5.98 -16.20 4.78
CA LEU A 85 -4.58 -16.47 5.11
C LEU A 85 -4.27 -15.79 6.45
N SER A 86 -3.67 -16.48 7.41
CA SER A 86 -3.50 -15.96 8.78
C SER A 86 -2.05 -16.01 9.23
N SER A 87 -1.64 -14.99 10.00
CA SER A 87 -0.29 -14.87 10.55
C SER A 87 -0.06 -15.70 11.82
N TYR A 88 -1.11 -16.33 12.35
CA TYR A 88 -1.05 -17.25 13.49
C TYR A 88 -1.80 -18.56 13.20
N PRO A 89 -1.46 -19.67 13.89
CA PRO A 89 -2.14 -20.97 13.71
C PRO A 89 -3.59 -20.96 14.21
N ASP A 90 -3.89 -20.15 15.23
CA ASP A 90 -5.26 -19.89 15.69
C ASP A 90 -5.74 -18.55 15.16
N TYR A 91 -6.78 -18.56 14.34
CA TYR A 91 -7.37 -17.33 13.78
C TYR A 91 -8.06 -16.46 14.85
N ARG A 92 -8.33 -17.02 16.04
CA ARG A 92 -8.91 -16.31 17.19
C ARG A 92 -7.85 -15.65 18.08
N ASP A 93 -6.55 -15.92 17.84
CA ASP A 93 -5.48 -15.22 18.55
C ASP A 93 -5.60 -13.71 18.32
N GLN A 94 -5.56 -12.92 19.39
CA GLN A 94 -5.74 -11.47 19.30
C GLN A 94 -4.62 -10.77 18.53
N ARG A 95 -3.47 -11.42 18.33
CA ARG A 95 -2.33 -10.91 17.55
C ARG A 95 -2.43 -11.28 16.07
N ASN A 96 -3.43 -12.09 15.70
CA ASN A 96 -3.60 -12.58 14.35
C ASN A 96 -4.04 -11.47 13.38
N LEU A 97 -3.28 -11.32 12.30
CA LEU A 97 -3.70 -10.60 11.11
C LEU A 97 -4.17 -11.61 10.07
N SER A 98 -5.42 -11.50 9.62
CA SER A 98 -5.94 -12.33 8.55
C SER A 98 -6.10 -11.53 7.25
N VAL A 99 -5.63 -12.09 6.15
CA VAL A 99 -5.95 -11.63 4.81
C VAL A 99 -7.20 -12.35 4.34
N ALA A 100 -8.26 -11.60 4.08
CA ALA A 100 -9.52 -12.11 3.57
C ALA A 100 -9.58 -11.89 2.05
N ILE A 101 -9.31 -12.95 1.28
CA ILE A 101 -9.43 -12.94 -0.17
C ILE A 101 -10.91 -13.09 -0.52
N ASP A 102 -11.44 -12.07 -1.20
CA ASP A 102 -12.83 -12.04 -1.62
C ASP A 102 -13.14 -13.18 -2.59
N ALA A 103 -14.35 -13.73 -2.50
CA ALA A 103 -14.82 -14.82 -3.35
C ALA A 103 -14.62 -14.56 -4.85
N ARG A 104 -14.87 -13.32 -5.27
CA ARG A 104 -14.69 -12.89 -6.68
C ARG A 104 -13.24 -12.93 -7.15
N ALA A 105 -12.27 -12.84 -6.24
CA ALA A 105 -10.85 -12.83 -6.54
C ALA A 105 -10.27 -14.25 -6.59
N VAL A 106 -10.88 -15.21 -5.89
CA VAL A 106 -10.39 -16.60 -5.78
C VAL A 106 -10.07 -17.24 -7.15
N PRO A 107 -10.90 -17.12 -8.20
CA PRO A 107 -10.55 -17.67 -9.52
C PRO A 107 -9.27 -17.08 -10.12
N LYS A 108 -9.06 -15.76 -9.95
CA LYS A 108 -7.85 -15.08 -10.42
C LYS A 108 -6.63 -15.53 -9.63
N PHE A 109 -6.77 -15.74 -8.32
CA PHE A 109 -5.71 -16.36 -7.51
C PHE A 109 -5.38 -17.76 -8.01
N ARG A 110 -6.38 -18.60 -8.32
CA ARG A 110 -6.14 -19.96 -8.85
C ARG A 110 -5.40 -19.96 -10.18
N SER A 111 -5.72 -19.02 -11.08
CA SER A 111 -5.00 -18.91 -12.35
C SER A 111 -3.52 -18.55 -12.20
N ILE A 112 -3.11 -17.96 -11.07
CA ILE A 112 -1.72 -17.52 -10.82
C ILE A 112 -0.97 -18.53 -9.97
N TYR A 113 -1.60 -19.03 -8.90
CA TYR A 113 -0.95 -19.85 -7.87
C TYR A 113 -1.34 -21.34 -7.92
N GLY A 114 -2.23 -21.73 -8.85
CA GLY A 114 -2.75 -23.08 -8.99
C GLY A 114 -4.07 -23.31 -8.23
N GLU A 115 -4.70 -24.45 -8.49
CA GLU A 115 -6.03 -24.78 -7.94
C GLU A 115 -6.02 -24.92 -6.41
N ASP A 116 -4.97 -25.54 -5.85
CA ASP A 116 -4.80 -25.68 -4.41
C ASP A 116 -4.14 -24.44 -3.79
N LEU A 117 -4.96 -23.40 -3.59
CA LEU A 117 -4.51 -22.16 -2.95
C LEU A 117 -4.04 -22.36 -1.50
N LYS A 118 -4.54 -23.38 -0.78
CA LYS A 118 -4.07 -23.60 0.59
C LYS A 118 -2.63 -24.07 0.58
N ALA A 119 -2.32 -25.08 -0.24
CA ALA A 119 -0.95 -25.56 -0.42
C ALA A 119 -0.03 -24.48 -1.00
N ALA A 120 -0.54 -23.63 -1.89
CA ALA A 120 0.26 -22.56 -2.50
C ALA A 120 0.74 -21.50 -1.51
N PHE A 121 -0.01 -21.23 -0.43
CA PHE A 121 0.30 -20.15 0.51
C PHE A 121 0.84 -20.59 1.86
N ILE A 122 0.45 -21.75 2.40
CA ILE A 122 0.91 -22.19 3.74
C ILE A 122 2.44 -22.28 3.78
N GLY A 123 3.03 -21.69 4.83
CA GLY A 123 4.48 -21.62 5.04
C GLY A 123 5.20 -20.58 4.17
N ARG A 124 4.49 -19.90 3.26
CA ARG A 124 5.08 -18.84 2.44
C ARG A 124 5.12 -17.51 3.17
N LYS A 125 6.18 -16.74 2.97
CA LYS A 125 6.24 -15.34 3.38
C LYS A 125 5.54 -14.49 2.34
N ILE A 126 4.56 -13.71 2.80
CA ILE A 126 3.80 -12.80 1.95
C ILE A 126 3.88 -11.36 2.44
N GLU A 127 3.76 -10.44 1.49
CA GLU A 127 3.42 -9.05 1.73
C GLU A 127 2.04 -8.78 1.15
N VAL A 128 1.17 -8.14 1.94
CA VAL A 128 -0.18 -7.76 1.52
C VAL A 128 -0.40 -6.27 1.67
N THR A 129 -0.79 -5.62 0.58
CA THR A 129 -1.13 -4.20 0.57
C THR A 129 -2.64 -3.99 0.71
N GLY A 130 -3.05 -3.17 1.67
CA GLY A 130 -4.46 -2.82 1.84
C GLY A 130 -4.76 -2.07 3.13
N LEU A 131 -6.01 -2.19 3.59
CA LEU A 131 -6.50 -1.64 4.85
C LEU A 131 -6.68 -2.76 5.86
N ALA A 132 -5.92 -2.72 6.96
CA ALA A 132 -6.17 -3.55 8.13
C ALA A 132 -7.34 -2.98 8.94
N ARG A 133 -8.41 -3.74 9.12
CA ARG A 133 -9.62 -3.31 9.83
C ARG A 133 -9.94 -4.23 10.99
N ARG A 134 -10.17 -3.63 12.16
CA ARG A 134 -10.73 -4.34 13.30
C ARG A 134 -12.20 -4.70 13.03
N GLN A 135 -12.50 -5.98 13.10
CA GLN A 135 -13.83 -6.54 12.88
C GLN A 135 -14.32 -7.24 14.14
N ARG A 136 -15.52 -6.87 14.60
CA ARG A 136 -16.23 -7.58 15.65
C ARG A 136 -16.83 -8.87 15.09
N ILE A 137 -16.61 -9.98 15.78
CA ILE A 137 -17.18 -11.28 15.47
C ILE A 137 -18.02 -11.72 16.67
N ASP A 138 -19.34 -11.79 16.49
CA ASP A 138 -20.24 -12.27 17.53
C ASP A 138 -20.30 -13.81 17.53
N PHE A 139 -20.22 -14.41 18.71
CA PHE A 139 -20.45 -15.83 18.87
C PHE A 139 -21.93 -16.13 18.71
N THR A 140 -22.27 -17.14 17.90
CA THR A 140 -23.66 -17.56 17.67
C THR A 140 -23.95 -18.94 18.25
N VAL A 141 -25.14 -19.12 18.79
CA VAL A 141 -25.71 -20.42 19.21
C VAL A 141 -27.01 -20.63 18.45
N ASN A 142 -27.13 -21.73 17.71
CA ASN A 142 -28.30 -22.02 16.85
C ASN A 142 -28.65 -20.86 15.89
N GLY A 143 -27.62 -20.22 15.32
CA GLY A 143 -27.77 -19.09 14.40
C GLY A 143 -28.13 -17.74 15.04
N ARG A 144 -28.27 -17.66 16.38
CA ARG A 144 -28.57 -16.42 17.10
C ARG A 144 -27.35 -15.91 17.87
N PRO A 145 -27.11 -14.58 17.95
CA PRO A 145 -26.05 -14.03 18.79
C PRO A 145 -26.19 -14.47 20.24
N SER A 146 -25.09 -14.94 20.82
CA SER A 146 -25.02 -15.35 22.23
C SER A 146 -24.75 -14.19 23.20
N GLY A 147 -24.50 -12.98 22.68
CA GLY A 147 -24.04 -11.82 23.45
C GLY A 147 -22.52 -11.78 23.69
N LYS A 148 -21.81 -12.90 23.50
CA LYS A 148 -20.34 -12.94 23.52
C LYS A 148 -19.78 -12.53 22.15
N TYR A 149 -18.63 -11.88 22.14
CA TYR A 149 -17.93 -11.49 20.92
C TYR A 149 -16.42 -11.49 21.12
N TYR A 150 -15.70 -11.45 20.00
CA TYR A 150 -14.26 -11.20 19.96
C TYR A 150 -13.93 -10.33 18.76
N PHE A 151 -12.68 -9.88 18.66
CA PHE A 151 -12.21 -9.10 17.53
C PHE A 151 -11.23 -9.90 16.70
N GLN A 152 -11.29 -9.68 15.39
CA GLN A 152 -10.25 -10.06 14.44
C GLN A 152 -9.80 -8.82 13.69
N THR A 153 -8.60 -8.87 13.10
CA THR A 153 -8.13 -7.81 12.20
C THR A 153 -7.98 -8.38 10.79
N HIS A 154 -8.71 -7.81 9.84
CA HIS A 154 -8.73 -8.28 8.46
C HIS A 154 -8.13 -7.27 7.49
N VAL A 155 -7.31 -7.75 6.57
CA VAL A 155 -6.96 -7.05 5.33
C VAL A 155 -7.77 -7.66 4.20
N ARG A 156 -8.65 -6.87 3.57
CA ARG A 156 -9.44 -7.34 2.42
C ARG A 156 -8.63 -7.29 1.14
N VAL A 157 -8.65 -8.39 0.40
CA VAL A 157 -7.96 -8.53 -0.89
C VAL A 157 -8.97 -8.90 -1.95
N SER A 158 -9.02 -8.06 -2.99
CA SER A 158 -9.90 -8.28 -4.14
C SER A 158 -9.16 -8.44 -5.47
N ASP A 159 -7.84 -8.23 -5.46
CA ASP A 159 -6.97 -8.46 -6.60
C ASP A 159 -5.66 -9.14 -6.15
N PRO A 160 -5.16 -10.16 -6.89
CA PRO A 160 -3.85 -10.77 -6.63
C PRO A 160 -2.68 -9.80 -6.59
N ALA A 161 -2.74 -8.66 -7.29
CA ALA A 161 -1.69 -7.64 -7.26
C ALA A 161 -1.48 -7.03 -5.86
N GLN A 162 -2.43 -7.22 -4.93
CA GLN A 162 -2.26 -6.81 -3.54
C GLN A 162 -1.37 -7.76 -2.73
N ILE A 163 -1.11 -8.99 -3.19
CA ILE A 163 -0.32 -9.99 -2.48
C ILE A 163 0.94 -10.33 -3.28
N ARG A 164 2.08 -10.32 -2.61
CA ARG A 164 3.36 -10.77 -3.16
C ARG A 164 3.93 -11.85 -2.25
N ILE A 165 4.40 -12.96 -2.83
CA ILE A 165 5.23 -13.93 -2.13
C ILE A 165 6.68 -13.42 -2.17
N VAL A 166 7.37 -13.45 -1.03
CA VAL A 166 8.67 -12.74 -0.83
C VAL A 166 9.79 -13.63 -0.26
N ASP A 167 9.59 -14.93 -0.27
CA ASP A 167 10.59 -15.93 0.12
C ASP A 167 11.35 -16.52 -1.08
#